data_AF-A0AAV1RX37-F1
#
_entry.id   AF-A0AAV1RX37-F1
#
_cell.length_a   1.000
_cell.length_b   1.000
_cell.length_c   1.000
_cell.angle_alpha   90.00
_cell.angle_beta   90.00
_cell.angle_gamma   90.00
#
_symmetry.space_group_name_H-M   'P 1'
#
loop_
_entity.id
_entity.type
_entity.pdbx_description
1 polymer ?
#
loop_
_entity_poly.entity_id
_entity_poly.type
_entity_poly.pdbx_seq_one_letter_code
_entity_poly.pdbx_strand_id
1 'polypeptide(L)'
;MAISSIMKKEKEKETEDVSDAQWRNFRANLLILTLVFAIFALFANSLRALFSLKAKGMSLVWLFISLAYLSYLHGACFGYDYHWAHQDPIFDQQERSGQKDKFSFSIYLSYLLYAPVYIAGPIISFNAFASQLDMPQNNYTVRDVSCGLWKLLSPMDIFIIGYGVLNFMWLKFSLIWRYFRFWSLICGIEAPENMPRYLYIPLGGSRRKLLNIWVIFTFVAIWHDLEWKLLSWAWLTCLFFIPEMVVKSAANTLKVESAFGEFLFRELSAAAGAITITCLMVANLVGYVIGPSGINWLLSQFLTRQGLPVMGGMFITFYVGTKLMFHIDDAKQRKR
;
A
#
# COMPACT_ATOMS: atom_id res chain seq x y z
N MET A 1 28.01 23.95 -17.62
CA MET A 1 28.09 22.71 -16.81
C MET A 1 27.08 22.72 -15.65
N ALA A 2 27.00 23.79 -14.85
CA ALA A 2 26.02 23.94 -13.77
C ALA A 2 24.54 23.94 -14.24
N ILE A 3 24.21 24.61 -15.35
CA ILE A 3 22.83 24.63 -15.89
C ILE A 3 22.40 23.23 -16.35
N SER A 4 23.32 22.42 -16.90
CA SER A 4 23.05 21.04 -17.26
C SER A 4 22.82 20.15 -16.03
N SER A 5 23.49 20.41 -14.91
CA SER A 5 23.26 19.64 -13.67
C SER A 5 22.00 20.09 -12.93
N ILE A 6 21.61 21.36 -13.05
CA ILE A 6 20.34 21.90 -12.53
C ILE A 6 19.17 21.36 -13.35
N MET A 7 19.26 21.39 -14.69
CA MET A 7 18.25 20.80 -15.58
C MET A 7 18.17 19.27 -15.43
N LYS A 8 19.28 18.60 -15.09
CA LYS A 8 19.27 17.16 -14.77
C LYS A 8 18.59 16.89 -13.42
N LYS A 9 18.83 17.74 -12.41
CA LYS A 9 18.11 17.69 -11.12
C LYS A 9 16.62 18.04 -11.27
N GLU A 10 16.25 18.99 -12.13
CA GLU A 10 14.86 19.31 -12.44
C GLU A 10 14.16 18.17 -13.20
N LYS A 11 14.84 17.54 -14.16
CA LYS A 11 14.32 16.33 -14.84
C LYS A 11 14.16 15.13 -13.91
N GLU A 12 15.04 14.95 -12.92
CA GLU A 12 14.89 13.90 -11.90
C GLU A 12 13.75 14.21 -10.92
N LYS A 13 13.46 15.51 -10.67
CA LYS A 13 12.37 15.96 -9.79
C LYS A 13 10.97 15.85 -10.44
N GLU A 14 10.87 15.98 -11.76
CA GLU A 14 9.63 15.76 -12.53
C GLU A 14 9.14 14.30 -12.53
N THR A 15 9.98 13.35 -12.11
CA THR A 15 9.63 11.92 -12.03
C THR A 15 9.33 11.45 -10.59
N GLU A 16 8.90 12.35 -9.70
CA GLU A 16 8.42 11.92 -8.38
C GLU A 16 7.02 11.30 -8.49
N ASP A 17 7.02 10.01 -8.77
CA ASP A 17 5.85 9.13 -8.79
C ASP A 17 5.09 9.20 -7.46
N VAL A 18 3.98 9.95 -7.44
CA VAL A 18 3.12 10.18 -6.26
C VAL A 18 2.31 8.93 -5.89
N SER A 19 2.41 7.84 -6.67
CA SER A 19 1.38 6.80 -6.71
C SER A 19 1.48 5.72 -5.63
N ASP A 20 2.31 5.88 -4.59
CA ASP A 20 2.28 5.17 -3.28
C ASP A 20 3.66 5.21 -2.60
N ALA A 21 3.73 5.95 -1.48
CA ALA A 21 4.98 6.20 -0.76
C ALA A 21 5.59 4.93 -0.14
N GLN A 22 4.75 3.98 0.29
CA GLN A 22 5.19 2.74 0.94
C GLN A 22 6.00 1.85 -0.02
N TRP A 23 5.55 1.70 -1.27
CA TRP A 23 6.27 0.89 -2.26
C TRP A 23 7.59 1.52 -2.70
N ARG A 24 7.59 2.84 -2.87
CA ARG A 24 8.80 3.59 -3.23
C ARG A 24 9.87 3.44 -2.16
N ASN A 25 9.52 3.63 -0.89
CA ASN A 25 10.44 3.48 0.21
C ASN A 25 10.95 2.05 0.38
N PHE A 26 10.07 1.06 0.22
CA PHE A 26 10.49 -0.34 0.25
C PHE A 26 11.52 -0.65 -0.85
N ARG A 27 11.26 -0.23 -2.10
CA ARG A 27 12.18 -0.47 -3.23
C ARG A 27 13.50 0.28 -3.06
N ALA A 28 13.45 1.56 -2.71
CA ALA A 28 14.63 2.41 -2.58
C ALA A 28 15.56 1.91 -1.46
N ASN A 29 14.99 1.38 -0.38
CA ASN A 29 15.76 0.90 0.77
C ASN A 29 15.98 -0.62 0.76
N LEU A 30 15.60 -1.33 -0.31
CA LEU A 30 15.60 -2.79 -0.33
C LEU A 30 16.98 -3.38 0.00
N LEU A 31 18.04 -2.82 -0.56
CA LEU A 31 19.42 -3.27 -0.31
C LEU A 31 19.83 -3.06 1.15
N ILE A 32 19.59 -1.86 1.69
CA ILE A 32 19.90 -1.52 3.08
C ILE A 32 19.10 -2.43 4.02
N LEU A 33 17.80 -2.57 3.77
CA LEU A 33 16.90 -3.41 4.55
C LEU A 33 17.32 -4.88 4.53
N THR A 34 17.74 -5.39 3.37
CA THR A 34 18.24 -6.77 3.20
C THR A 34 19.52 -6.98 4.01
N LEU A 35 20.47 -6.04 3.93
CA LEU A 35 21.72 -6.12 4.69
C LEU A 35 21.49 -6.07 6.20
N VAL A 36 20.63 -5.16 6.67
CA VAL A 36 20.30 -5.03 8.10
C VAL A 36 19.64 -6.31 8.62
N PHE A 37 18.63 -6.84 7.91
CA PHE A 37 18.00 -8.09 8.33
C PHE A 37 18.96 -9.28 8.25
N ALA A 38 19.87 -9.32 7.28
CA ALA A 38 20.91 -10.34 7.20
C ALA A 38 21.81 -10.33 8.44
N ILE A 39 22.31 -9.14 8.81
CA ILE A 39 23.16 -8.96 10.00
C ILE A 39 22.41 -9.38 11.26
N PHE A 40 21.15 -8.92 11.43
CA PHE A 40 20.35 -9.27 12.60
C PHE A 40 20.05 -10.77 12.68
N ALA A 41 19.70 -11.38 11.56
CA ALA A 41 19.43 -12.82 11.48
C ALA A 41 20.70 -13.64 11.80
N LEU A 42 21.84 -13.28 11.21
CA LEU A 42 23.12 -13.94 11.48
C LEU A 42 23.53 -13.80 12.94
N PHE A 43 23.42 -12.59 13.50
CA PHE A 43 23.75 -12.34 14.89
C PHE A 43 22.84 -13.11 15.85
N ALA A 44 21.53 -13.04 15.65
CA ALA A 44 20.56 -13.75 16.49
C ALA A 44 20.72 -15.27 16.40
N ASN A 45 20.94 -15.81 15.21
CA ASN A 45 21.15 -17.25 15.02
C ASN A 45 22.49 -17.72 15.57
N SER A 46 23.55 -16.91 15.47
CA SER A 46 24.85 -17.20 16.10
C SER A 46 24.73 -17.24 17.62
N LEU A 47 24.06 -16.25 18.23
CA LEU A 47 23.81 -16.26 19.67
C LEU A 47 22.95 -17.45 20.10
N ARG A 48 21.93 -17.81 19.31
CA ARG A 48 21.12 -19.00 19.55
C ARG A 48 21.98 -20.26 19.58
N ALA A 49 22.88 -20.42 18.62
CA ALA A 49 23.76 -21.58 18.51
C ALA A 49 24.82 -21.63 19.62
N LEU A 50 25.50 -20.51 19.87
CA LEU A 50 26.60 -20.41 20.85
C LEU A 50 26.12 -20.65 22.29
N PHE A 51 24.97 -20.09 22.65
CA PHE A 51 24.45 -20.14 24.02
C PHE A 51 23.28 -21.12 24.19
N SER A 52 22.95 -21.92 23.16
CA SER A 52 21.81 -22.85 23.16
C SER A 52 20.51 -22.21 23.68
N LEU A 53 20.26 -20.96 23.29
CA LEU A 53 19.19 -20.13 23.84
C LEU A 53 17.82 -20.70 23.48
N LYS A 54 17.01 -20.95 24.50
CA LYS A 54 15.59 -21.29 24.37
C LYS A 54 14.73 -20.02 24.26
N ALA A 55 13.41 -20.17 24.21
CA ALA A 55 12.45 -19.08 23.97
C ALA A 55 12.69 -17.80 24.80
N LYS A 56 12.85 -17.92 26.13
CA LYS A 56 13.07 -16.77 27.03
C LYS A 56 14.40 -16.03 26.75
N GLY A 57 15.46 -16.76 26.40
CA GLY A 57 16.74 -16.16 26.03
C GLY A 57 16.66 -15.46 24.68
N MET A 58 16.02 -16.11 23.70
CA MET A 58 15.80 -15.53 22.38
C MET A 58 14.91 -14.28 22.41
N SER A 59 13.90 -14.22 23.28
CA SER A 59 13.07 -13.01 23.40
C SER A 59 13.85 -11.80 23.88
N LEU A 60 14.82 -11.98 24.79
CA LEU A 60 15.70 -10.89 25.22
C LEU A 60 16.62 -10.43 24.10
N VAL A 61 17.22 -11.37 23.36
CA VAL A 61 18.06 -11.06 22.18
C VAL A 61 17.26 -10.25 21.15
N TRP A 62 16.05 -10.68 20.81
CA TRP A 62 15.20 -9.96 19.87
C TRP A 62 14.76 -8.59 20.39
N LEU A 63 14.51 -8.45 21.69
CA LEU A 63 14.19 -7.18 22.32
C LEU A 63 15.36 -6.18 22.17
N PHE A 64 16.59 -6.61 22.45
CA PHE A 64 17.77 -5.76 22.29
C PHE A 64 18.03 -5.39 20.83
N ILE A 65 17.93 -6.35 19.90
CA ILE A 65 18.07 -6.07 18.46
C ILE A 65 17.01 -5.05 18.00
N SER A 66 15.76 -5.23 18.42
CA SER A 66 14.66 -4.33 18.06
C SER A 66 14.85 -2.93 18.63
N LEU A 67 15.30 -2.81 19.89
CA LEU A 67 15.61 -1.53 20.51
C LEU A 67 16.79 -0.83 19.82
N ALA A 68 17.84 -1.57 19.44
CA ALA A 68 18.97 -1.04 18.69
C ALA A 68 18.57 -0.56 17.28
N TYR A 69 17.66 -1.29 16.62
CA TYR A 69 17.10 -0.87 15.34
C TYR A 69 16.25 0.41 15.46
N LEU A 70 15.39 0.47 16.48
CA LEU A 70 14.56 1.65 16.77
C LEU A 70 15.41 2.87 17.15
N SER A 71 16.49 2.67 17.91
CA SER A 71 17.42 3.74 18.27
C SER A 71 18.29 4.16 17.09
N TYR A 72 18.65 3.27 16.16
CA TYR A 72 19.33 3.64 14.92
C TYR A 72 18.44 4.48 14.02
N LEU A 73 17.19 4.07 13.80
CA LEU A 73 16.22 4.83 12.98
C LEU A 73 15.96 6.24 13.51
N HIS A 74 15.97 6.44 14.84
CA HIS A 74 15.70 7.75 15.45
C HIS A 74 16.96 8.54 15.84
N GLY A 75 18.04 7.87 16.22
CA GLY A 75 19.29 8.46 16.73
C GLY A 75 20.26 8.90 15.64
N ALA A 76 20.15 8.34 14.43
CA ALA A 76 20.98 8.77 13.30
C ALA A 76 20.74 10.24 12.91
N CYS A 77 19.51 10.77 13.09
CA CYS A 77 19.22 12.19 12.87
C CYS A 77 19.97 13.09 13.86
N PHE A 78 20.03 12.73 15.15
CA PHE A 78 20.66 13.56 16.18
C PHE A 78 22.20 13.57 16.06
N GLY A 79 22.79 12.42 15.72
CA GLY A 79 24.24 12.28 15.54
C GLY A 79 24.76 12.99 14.27
N TYR A 80 24.02 12.90 13.16
CA TYR A 80 24.36 13.63 11.94
C TYR A 80 24.20 15.15 12.14
N ASP A 81 23.09 15.63 12.71
CA ASP A 81 22.91 17.06 12.97
C ASP A 81 23.99 17.63 13.91
N TYR A 82 24.41 16.88 14.94
CA TYR A 82 25.46 17.32 15.87
C TYR A 82 26.87 17.32 15.26
N HIS A 83 27.17 16.31 14.42
CA HIS A 83 28.46 16.18 13.74
C HIS A 83 28.62 17.17 12.58
N TRP A 84 27.55 17.40 11.81
CA TRP A 84 27.54 18.38 10.71
C TRP A 84 27.54 19.84 11.23
N ALA A 85 26.96 20.11 12.41
CA ALA A 85 27.06 21.43 13.05
C ALA A 85 28.50 21.83 13.43
N HIS A 86 29.46 20.89 13.45
CA HIS A 86 30.84 21.15 13.88
C HIS A 86 31.87 21.11 12.74
N GLN A 87 31.49 20.80 11.48
CA GLN A 87 32.48 20.44 10.45
C GLN A 87 32.62 21.35 9.22
N ASP A 88 31.71 22.30 8.94
CA ASP A 88 31.84 23.16 7.76
C ASP A 88 31.61 24.66 8.05
N PRO A 89 32.67 25.52 8.01
CA PRO A 89 32.53 26.97 8.18
C PRO A 89 32.07 27.73 6.91
N ILE A 90 31.89 27.05 5.77
CA ILE A 90 31.74 27.71 4.45
C ILE A 90 30.26 27.85 4.01
N PHE A 91 29.34 27.04 4.56
CA PHE A 91 27.89 27.22 4.36
C PHE A 91 27.25 28.23 5.34
N ASP A 92 28.01 28.62 6.35
CA ASP A 92 27.57 29.44 7.49
C ASP A 92 27.13 30.86 7.09
N GLN A 93 27.50 31.36 5.89
CA GLN A 93 27.25 32.75 5.53
C GLN A 93 25.89 32.98 4.84
N GLN A 94 25.28 31.94 4.24
CA GLN A 94 23.97 32.05 3.60
C GLN A 94 22.82 31.53 4.49
N GLU A 95 23.10 30.68 5.49
CA GLU A 95 22.12 30.25 6.50
C GLU A 95 22.08 31.13 7.77
N ARG A 96 23.16 31.84 8.14
CA ARG A 96 23.17 32.69 9.35
C ARG A 96 22.44 34.02 9.22
N SER A 97 22.11 34.49 8.01
CA SER A 97 21.57 35.85 7.83
C SER A 97 20.07 35.98 8.11
N GLY A 98 19.34 34.91 8.45
CA GLY A 98 17.88 34.98 8.60
C GLY A 98 17.24 34.28 9.80
N GLN A 99 17.98 33.50 10.60
CA GLN A 99 17.30 32.45 11.39
C GLN A 99 17.93 32.17 12.76
N LYS A 100 18.21 33.20 13.56
CA LYS A 100 18.69 33.00 14.95
C LYS A 100 17.60 32.92 16.02
N ASP A 101 16.36 33.31 15.74
CA ASP A 101 15.32 33.46 16.79
C ASP A 101 13.98 32.72 16.56
N LYS A 102 13.92 31.68 15.71
CA LYS A 102 12.66 30.96 15.42
C LYS A 102 12.65 29.45 15.73
N PHE A 103 13.46 28.99 16.66
CA PHE A 103 13.40 27.61 17.16
C PHE A 103 12.34 27.48 18.27
N SER A 104 11.06 27.45 17.89
CA SER A 104 9.97 27.20 18.83
C SER A 104 9.73 25.70 19.01
N PHE A 105 9.58 25.22 20.25
CA PHE A 105 9.26 23.82 20.58
C PHE A 105 8.05 23.29 19.78
N SER A 106 7.08 24.16 19.48
CA SER A 106 5.91 23.83 18.67
C SER A 106 6.25 23.44 17.22
N ILE A 107 7.24 24.10 16.60
CA ILE A 107 7.71 23.82 15.23
C ILE A 107 8.52 22.52 15.18
N TYR A 108 9.30 22.27 16.24
CA TYR A 108 10.01 21.01 16.39
C TYR A 108 9.06 19.84 16.61
N LEU A 109 8.03 20.03 17.45
CA LEU A 109 6.98 19.03 17.66
C LEU A 109 6.16 18.79 16.39
N SER A 110 5.89 19.82 15.59
CA SER A 110 5.19 19.66 14.31
C SER A 110 6.04 18.94 13.27
N TYR A 111 7.37 19.13 13.26
CA TYR A 111 8.30 18.33 12.45
C TYR A 111 8.31 16.86 12.88
N LEU A 112 8.39 16.59 14.18
CA LEU A 112 8.36 15.23 14.74
C LEU A 112 7.05 14.48 14.44
N LEU A 113 5.92 15.21 14.45
CA LEU A 113 4.59 14.68 14.18
C LEU A 113 4.13 14.89 12.73
N TYR A 114 5.03 15.34 11.84
CA TYR A 114 4.68 15.60 10.44
C TYR A 114 4.45 14.26 9.74
N ALA A 115 3.18 13.87 9.67
CA ALA A 115 2.72 12.56 9.22
C ALA A 115 3.34 12.10 7.89
N PRO A 116 3.54 12.96 6.87
CA PRO A 116 4.19 12.55 5.64
C PRO A 116 5.58 11.96 5.88
N VAL A 117 6.44 12.59 6.68
CA VAL A 117 7.81 12.12 6.97
C VAL A 117 7.80 10.90 7.89
N TYR A 118 6.85 10.84 8.84
CA TYR A 118 6.76 9.78 9.84
C TYR A 118 6.36 8.40 9.27
N ILE A 119 5.46 8.38 8.27
CA ILE A 119 4.83 7.12 7.84
C ILE A 119 5.57 6.50 6.64
N ALA A 120 5.96 7.31 5.64
CA ALA A 120 6.76 6.87 4.48
C ALA A 120 7.25 8.03 3.56
N GLY A 121 7.46 9.23 4.08
CA GLY A 121 7.81 10.39 3.26
C GLY A 121 9.28 10.46 2.90
N PRO A 122 9.65 11.31 1.92
CA PRO A 122 11.05 11.65 1.71
C PRO A 122 11.62 12.27 2.99
N ILE A 123 12.83 11.85 3.35
CA ILE A 123 13.54 12.39 4.52
C ILE A 123 13.87 13.85 4.21
N ILE A 124 13.27 14.77 4.96
CA ILE A 124 13.50 16.23 4.88
C ILE A 124 14.18 16.68 6.16
N SER A 125 15.17 17.58 6.08
CA SER A 125 15.83 18.14 7.27
C SER A 125 14.92 19.12 8.01
N PHE A 126 15.15 19.30 9.31
CA PHE A 126 14.38 20.25 10.13
C PHE A 126 14.42 21.68 9.57
N ASN A 127 15.59 22.15 9.13
CA ASN A 127 15.74 23.49 8.57
C ASN A 127 14.93 23.68 7.27
N ALA A 128 14.93 22.66 6.39
CA ALA A 128 14.14 22.68 5.17
C ALA A 128 12.63 22.70 5.48
N PHE A 129 12.18 21.88 6.44
CA PHE A 129 10.79 21.87 6.90
C PHE A 129 10.35 23.21 7.51
N ALA A 130 11.17 23.79 8.40
CA ALA A 130 10.88 25.07 9.03
C ALA A 130 10.82 26.23 8.00
N SER A 131 11.71 26.23 7.00
CA SER A 131 11.68 27.23 5.92
C SER A 131 10.42 27.13 5.05
N GLN A 132 9.90 25.92 4.83
CA GLN A 132 8.71 25.65 4.03
C GLN A 132 7.40 25.93 4.77
N LEU A 133 7.41 25.93 6.11
CA LEU A 133 6.29 26.40 6.94
C LEU A 133 6.10 27.92 6.83
N ASP A 134 7.20 28.67 6.80
CA ASP A 134 7.17 30.13 6.61
C ASP A 134 6.82 30.51 5.15
N MET A 135 7.25 29.70 4.17
CA MET A 135 6.94 29.89 2.73
C MET A 135 6.53 28.58 2.04
N PRO A 136 5.22 28.25 1.99
CA PRO A 136 4.73 27.03 1.34
C PRO A 136 5.00 27.06 -0.17
N GLN A 137 5.48 25.94 -0.70
CA GLN A 137 5.78 25.78 -2.13
C GLN A 137 4.47 25.77 -2.95
N ASN A 138 4.34 26.68 -3.93
CA ASN A 138 3.18 26.76 -4.85
C ASN A 138 3.51 26.33 -6.29
N ASN A 139 4.62 25.61 -6.50
CA ASN A 139 5.16 25.33 -7.84
C ASN A 139 4.37 24.28 -8.63
N TYR A 140 3.46 23.53 -8.00
CA TYR A 140 2.69 22.48 -8.66
C TYR A 140 1.20 22.79 -8.58
N THR A 141 0.57 23.04 -9.72
CA THR A 141 -0.88 23.08 -9.81
C THR A 141 -1.43 21.65 -9.79
N VAL A 142 -2.61 21.40 -9.19
CA VAL A 142 -3.26 20.07 -9.15
C VAL A 142 -3.37 19.43 -10.55
N ARG A 143 -3.40 20.28 -11.59
CA ARG A 143 -3.44 19.94 -13.01
C ARG A 143 -2.12 19.40 -13.57
N ASP A 144 -0.98 19.80 -13.02
CA ASP A 144 0.35 19.39 -13.50
C ASP A 144 0.76 18.04 -12.93
N VAL A 145 0.29 17.72 -11.71
CA VAL A 145 0.45 16.41 -11.06
C VAL A 145 -0.44 15.34 -11.73
N SER A 146 -1.52 15.74 -12.39
CA SER A 146 -2.48 14.88 -13.08
C SER A 146 -2.34 15.03 -14.59
N CYS A 147 -1.18 14.66 -15.14
CA CYS A 147 -0.92 14.76 -16.58
C CYS A 147 -2.11 14.17 -17.38
N GLY A 148 -2.75 15.01 -18.21
CA GLY A 148 -3.98 14.71 -18.93
C GLY A 148 -3.85 13.67 -20.05
N LEU A 149 -2.76 12.90 -20.08
CA LEU A 149 -2.48 11.84 -21.05
C LEU A 149 -3.57 10.77 -21.06
N TRP A 150 -4.21 10.53 -19.90
CA TRP A 150 -5.32 9.58 -19.76
C TRP A 150 -6.49 9.90 -20.72
N LYS A 151 -6.69 11.17 -21.08
CA LYS A 151 -7.78 11.60 -21.98
C LYS A 151 -7.61 11.13 -23.43
N LEU A 152 -6.42 10.67 -23.80
CA LEU A 152 -6.10 10.16 -25.14
C LEU A 152 -6.24 8.63 -25.24
N LEU A 153 -6.49 7.94 -24.12
CA LEU A 153 -6.53 6.48 -24.08
C LEU A 153 -7.83 5.94 -24.68
N SER A 154 -7.70 4.90 -25.50
CA SER A 154 -8.87 4.16 -26.00
C SER A 154 -9.47 3.29 -24.88
N PRO A 155 -10.74 2.86 -24.99
CA PRO A 155 -11.34 1.94 -24.03
C PRO A 155 -10.55 0.65 -23.82
N MET A 156 -9.87 0.15 -24.85
CA MET A 156 -9.00 -1.03 -24.74
C MET A 156 -7.75 -0.74 -23.92
N ASP A 157 -7.12 0.40 -24.12
CA ASP A 157 -5.93 0.80 -23.35
C ASP A 157 -6.30 0.98 -21.87
N ILE A 158 -7.48 1.56 -21.60
CA ILE A 158 -8.02 1.70 -20.24
C ILE A 158 -8.18 0.32 -19.58
N PHE A 159 -8.69 -0.67 -20.31
CA PHE A 159 -8.81 -2.04 -19.79
C PHE A 159 -7.44 -2.67 -19.49
N ILE A 160 -6.49 -2.60 -20.43
CA ILE A 160 -5.13 -3.17 -20.26
C ILE A 160 -4.41 -2.50 -19.08
N ILE A 161 -4.47 -1.17 -18.99
CA ILE A 161 -3.88 -0.40 -17.90
C ILE A 161 -4.58 -0.74 -16.58
N GLY A 162 -5.92 -0.76 -16.53
CA GLY A 162 -6.68 -1.09 -15.33
C GLY A 162 -6.37 -2.50 -14.81
N TYR A 163 -6.32 -3.48 -15.71
CA TYR A 163 -5.92 -4.85 -15.38
C TYR A 163 -4.45 -4.91 -14.91
N GLY A 164 -3.56 -4.21 -15.59
CA GLY A 164 -2.15 -4.08 -15.20
C GLY A 164 -1.97 -3.49 -13.80
N VAL A 165 -2.70 -2.42 -13.48
CA VAL A 165 -2.71 -1.77 -12.15
C VAL A 165 -3.21 -2.74 -11.10
N LEU A 166 -4.30 -3.47 -11.35
CA LEU A 166 -4.85 -4.45 -10.41
C LEU A 166 -3.81 -5.55 -10.09
N ASN A 167 -3.16 -6.10 -11.12
CA ASN A 167 -2.11 -7.11 -10.95
C ASN A 167 -0.87 -6.55 -10.27
N PHE A 168 -0.46 -5.34 -10.62
CA PHE A 168 0.66 -4.65 -10.00
C PHE A 168 0.44 -4.43 -8.51
N MET A 169 -0.76 -3.97 -8.11
CA MET A 169 -1.14 -3.83 -6.71
C MET A 169 -1.07 -5.17 -5.97
N TRP A 170 -1.66 -6.22 -6.55
CA TRP A 170 -1.60 -7.56 -5.96
C TRP A 170 -0.15 -8.07 -5.80
N LEU A 171 0.66 -7.94 -6.84
CA LEU A 171 2.06 -8.37 -6.85
C LEU A 171 2.86 -7.61 -5.78
N LYS A 172 2.69 -6.30 -5.70
CA LYS A 172 3.32 -5.44 -4.70
C LYS A 172 3.05 -5.95 -3.28
N PHE A 173 1.78 -6.11 -2.90
CA PHE A 173 1.44 -6.55 -1.54
C PHE A 173 1.94 -7.97 -1.27
N SER A 174 1.86 -8.85 -2.26
CA SER A 174 2.38 -10.23 -2.15
C SER A 174 3.89 -10.26 -1.96
N LEU A 175 4.65 -9.42 -2.69
CA LEU A 175 6.10 -9.35 -2.60
C LEU A 175 6.56 -8.82 -1.24
N ILE A 176 5.97 -7.72 -0.76
CA ILE A 176 6.28 -7.16 0.56
C ILE A 176 6.02 -8.22 1.63
N TRP A 177 4.86 -8.87 1.59
CA TRP A 177 4.50 -9.93 2.54
C TRP A 177 5.48 -11.11 2.52
N ARG A 178 5.81 -11.63 1.33
CA ARG A 178 6.75 -12.75 1.16
C ARG A 178 8.16 -12.38 1.63
N TYR A 179 8.60 -11.16 1.39
CA TYR A 179 9.90 -10.66 1.83
C TYR A 179 10.04 -10.67 3.36
N PHE A 180 9.07 -10.10 4.08
CA PHE A 180 9.11 -10.12 5.55
C PHE A 180 8.91 -11.52 6.12
N ARG A 181 8.05 -12.34 5.51
CA ARG A 181 7.89 -13.74 5.90
C ARG A 181 9.18 -14.54 5.72
N PHE A 182 9.91 -14.33 4.63
CA PHE A 182 11.21 -14.97 4.38
C PHE A 182 12.22 -14.67 5.50
N TRP A 183 12.37 -13.39 5.87
CA TRP A 183 13.25 -13.00 6.97
C TRP A 183 12.81 -13.56 8.33
N SER A 184 11.50 -13.61 8.58
CA SER A 184 10.94 -14.24 9.79
C SER A 184 11.32 -15.73 9.87
N LEU A 185 11.23 -16.45 8.74
CA LEU A 185 11.57 -17.87 8.65
C LEU A 185 13.07 -18.13 8.84
N ILE A 186 13.96 -17.28 8.30
CA ILE A 186 15.41 -17.37 8.55
C ILE A 186 15.71 -17.26 10.06
N CYS A 187 14.95 -16.45 10.78
CA CYS A 187 15.05 -16.31 12.24
C CYS A 187 14.43 -17.49 13.02
N GLY A 188 13.85 -18.48 12.31
CA GLY A 188 13.16 -19.63 12.87
C GLY A 188 11.80 -19.29 13.48
N ILE A 189 11.18 -18.19 13.05
CA ILE A 189 9.84 -17.77 13.50
C ILE A 189 8.89 -17.93 12.31
N GLU A 190 7.84 -18.72 12.49
CA GLU A 190 6.75 -18.74 11.52
C GLU A 190 5.74 -17.64 11.87
N ALA A 191 5.54 -16.70 10.94
CA ALA A 191 4.54 -15.64 11.07
C ALA A 191 3.27 -16.02 10.28
N PRO A 192 2.28 -16.67 10.91
CA PRO A 192 1.02 -16.99 10.24
C PRO A 192 0.14 -15.74 10.05
N GLU A 193 -0.75 -15.81 9.06
CA GLU A 193 -1.77 -14.80 8.82
C GLU A 193 -2.80 -14.81 9.95
N ASN A 194 -2.70 -13.84 10.85
CA ASN A 194 -3.50 -13.86 12.09
C ASN A 194 -4.69 -12.90 12.11
N MET A 195 -4.92 -12.10 11.06
CA MET A 195 -6.10 -11.23 10.97
C MET A 195 -7.43 -11.99 11.20
N PRO A 196 -7.62 -13.22 10.68
CA PRO A 196 -8.80 -14.00 11.00
C PRO A 196 -8.94 -14.35 12.49
N ARG A 197 -7.82 -14.65 13.16
CA ARG A 197 -7.82 -15.11 14.56
C ARG A 197 -8.03 -13.99 15.55
N TYR A 198 -7.35 -12.86 15.36
CA TYR A 198 -7.37 -11.76 16.32
C TYR A 198 -8.44 -10.71 16.06
N LEU A 199 -8.89 -10.55 14.82
CA LEU A 199 -9.89 -9.54 14.48
C LEU A 199 -11.22 -10.17 14.08
N TYR A 200 -11.22 -11.11 13.13
CA TYR A 200 -12.46 -11.66 12.58
C TYR A 200 -13.24 -12.56 13.57
N ILE A 201 -12.57 -13.49 14.27
CA ILE A 201 -13.24 -14.40 15.22
C ILE A 201 -13.86 -13.64 16.41
N PRO A 202 -13.14 -12.74 17.12
CA PRO A 202 -13.70 -12.01 18.26
C PRO A 202 -14.91 -11.12 17.91
N LEU A 203 -14.98 -10.61 16.68
CA LEU A 203 -16.10 -9.80 16.18
C LEU A 203 -17.37 -10.63 15.84
N GLY A 204 -17.35 -11.94 16.08
CA GLY A 204 -18.49 -12.84 15.83
C GLY A 204 -18.38 -13.66 14.55
N GLY A 205 -17.19 -13.68 13.92
CA GLY A 205 -16.85 -14.55 12.80
C GLY A 205 -17.86 -14.51 11.65
N SER A 206 -18.29 -15.68 11.19
CA SER A 206 -19.19 -15.80 10.04
C SER A 206 -20.60 -15.27 10.28
N ARG A 207 -21.05 -15.13 11.54
CA ARG A 207 -22.40 -14.60 11.85
C ARG A 207 -22.53 -13.11 11.56
N ARG A 208 -21.44 -12.34 11.71
CA ARG A 208 -21.39 -10.89 11.46
C ARG A 208 -20.46 -10.54 10.31
N LYS A 209 -20.36 -11.42 9.31
CA LYS A 209 -19.37 -11.32 8.22
C LYS A 209 -19.36 -9.95 7.53
N LEU A 210 -20.54 -9.38 7.24
CA LEU A 210 -20.65 -8.05 6.63
C LEU A 210 -20.02 -6.98 7.51
N LEU A 211 -20.45 -6.87 8.77
CA LEU A 211 -19.90 -5.89 9.73
C LEU A 211 -18.39 -6.06 9.93
N ASN A 212 -17.92 -7.31 10.06
CA ASN A 212 -16.51 -7.60 10.29
C ASN A 212 -15.62 -7.07 9.17
N ILE A 213 -16.05 -7.16 7.91
CA ILE A 213 -15.27 -6.66 6.77
C ILE A 213 -15.07 -5.15 6.87
N TRP A 214 -16.12 -4.39 7.20
CA TRP A 214 -16.02 -2.94 7.37
C TRP A 214 -15.03 -2.56 8.48
N VAL A 215 -15.10 -3.25 9.63
CA VAL A 215 -14.19 -3.01 10.76
C VAL A 215 -12.76 -3.39 10.38
N ILE A 216 -12.54 -4.54 9.75
CA ILE A 216 -11.21 -5.01 9.32
C ILE A 216 -10.59 -4.04 8.31
N PHE A 217 -11.32 -3.65 7.27
CA PHE A 217 -10.80 -2.74 6.24
C PHE A 217 -10.54 -1.34 6.79
N THR A 218 -11.37 -0.86 7.72
CA THR A 218 -11.13 0.42 8.41
C THR A 218 -9.87 0.34 9.27
N PHE A 219 -9.71 -0.74 10.04
CA PHE A 219 -8.50 -0.96 10.83
C PHE A 219 -7.25 -1.05 9.95
N VAL A 220 -7.31 -1.80 8.84
CA VAL A 220 -6.20 -1.92 7.88
C VAL A 220 -5.85 -0.56 7.28
N ALA A 221 -6.85 0.20 6.84
CA ALA A 221 -6.61 1.54 6.28
C ALA A 221 -5.94 2.45 7.31
N ILE A 222 -6.51 2.58 8.51
CA ILE A 222 -5.95 3.41 9.60
C ILE A 222 -4.56 2.95 10.02
N TRP A 223 -4.31 1.63 10.05
CA TRP A 223 -3.02 1.06 10.41
C TRP A 223 -1.92 1.40 9.40
N HIS A 224 -2.27 1.48 8.12
CA HIS A 224 -1.32 1.82 7.06
C HIS A 224 -1.08 3.32 6.98
N ASP A 225 -2.14 4.11 6.85
CA ASP A 225 -2.07 5.56 6.76
C ASP A 225 -3.43 6.20 7.10
N LEU A 226 -3.41 7.33 7.80
CA LEU A 226 -4.59 8.11 8.15
C LEU A 226 -5.01 9.08 7.03
N GLU A 227 -4.62 8.80 5.78
CA GLU A 227 -5.08 9.56 4.62
C GLU A 227 -6.53 9.18 4.25
N TRP A 228 -7.39 10.19 4.15
CA TRP A 228 -8.81 10.04 3.77
C TRP A 228 -9.01 9.32 2.42
N LYS A 229 -8.04 9.39 1.52
CA LYS A 229 -8.05 8.69 0.24
C LYS A 229 -8.00 7.18 0.42
N LEU A 230 -7.10 6.68 1.27
CA LEU A 230 -6.94 5.25 1.54
C LEU A 230 -8.17 4.69 2.27
N LEU A 231 -8.70 5.44 3.23
CA LEU A 231 -9.92 5.06 3.96
C LEU A 231 -11.14 4.99 3.03
N SER A 232 -11.30 5.99 2.15
CA SER A 232 -12.38 6.05 1.17
C SER A 232 -12.25 4.92 0.13
N TRP A 233 -11.03 4.61 -0.32
CA TRP A 233 -10.77 3.46 -1.19
C TRP A 233 -11.11 2.12 -0.51
N ALA A 234 -10.76 1.97 0.77
CA ALA A 234 -11.06 0.76 1.54
C ALA A 234 -12.58 0.55 1.70
N TRP A 235 -13.32 1.61 2.03
CA TRP A 235 -14.79 1.55 2.14
C TRP A 235 -15.49 1.32 0.80
N LEU A 236 -15.00 1.94 -0.27
CA LEU A 236 -15.49 1.68 -1.63
C LEU A 236 -15.28 0.21 -2.02
N THR A 237 -14.12 -0.35 -1.67
CA THR A 237 -13.82 -1.76 -1.88
C THR A 237 -14.76 -2.67 -1.08
N CYS A 238 -15.04 -2.35 0.19
CA CYS A 238 -16.04 -3.05 0.99
C CYS A 238 -17.42 -3.08 0.32
N LEU A 239 -17.85 -1.94 -0.23
CA LEU A 239 -19.13 -1.82 -0.94
C LEU A 239 -19.20 -2.78 -2.14
N PHE A 240 -18.12 -2.90 -2.91
CA PHE A 240 -18.06 -3.77 -4.09
C PHE A 240 -18.06 -5.28 -3.79
N PHE A 241 -17.72 -5.68 -2.57
CA PHE A 241 -17.83 -7.07 -2.13
C PHE A 241 -19.25 -7.47 -1.71
N ILE A 242 -20.14 -6.51 -1.40
CA ILE A 242 -21.49 -6.80 -0.90
C ILE A 242 -22.31 -7.65 -1.88
N PRO A 243 -22.40 -7.33 -3.18
CA PRO A 243 -23.21 -8.12 -4.12
C PRO A 243 -22.80 -9.59 -4.16
N GLU A 244 -21.51 -9.88 -4.29
CA GLU A 244 -20.97 -11.25 -4.29
C GLU A 244 -21.27 -11.98 -2.99
N MET A 245 -21.14 -11.31 -1.85
CA MET A 245 -21.41 -11.88 -0.54
C MET A 245 -22.88 -12.16 -0.30
N VAL A 246 -23.78 -11.28 -0.73
CA VAL A 246 -25.23 -11.44 -0.61
C VAL A 246 -25.68 -12.63 -1.45
N VAL A 247 -25.19 -12.73 -2.69
CA VAL A 247 -25.43 -13.91 -3.54
C VAL A 247 -24.96 -15.16 -2.79
N LYS A 248 -23.68 -15.26 -2.40
CA LYS A 248 -23.13 -16.43 -1.67
C LYS A 248 -23.89 -16.78 -0.39
N SER A 249 -24.36 -15.80 0.37
CA SER A 249 -25.15 -16.02 1.58
C SER A 249 -26.55 -16.53 1.27
N ALA A 250 -27.18 -16.06 0.19
CA ALA A 250 -28.50 -16.50 -0.23
C ALA A 250 -28.49 -17.98 -0.62
N ALA A 251 -27.47 -18.48 -1.34
CA ALA A 251 -27.35 -19.92 -1.61
C ALA A 251 -27.31 -20.78 -0.36
N ASN A 252 -26.45 -20.41 0.58
CA ASN A 252 -26.24 -21.21 1.77
C ASN A 252 -27.48 -21.25 2.67
N THR A 253 -28.28 -20.17 2.66
CA THR A 253 -29.52 -20.07 3.43
C THR A 253 -30.67 -20.82 2.76
N LEU A 254 -30.75 -20.76 1.43
CA LEU A 254 -31.84 -21.35 0.67
C LEU A 254 -31.68 -22.85 0.42
N LYS A 255 -30.61 -23.50 0.92
CA LYS A 255 -30.28 -24.93 0.75
C LYS A 255 -30.81 -25.46 -0.59
N VAL A 256 -30.20 -24.99 -1.67
CA VAL A 256 -30.72 -25.25 -3.01
C VAL A 256 -30.57 -26.74 -3.33
N GLU A 257 -31.61 -27.54 -3.07
CA GLU A 257 -31.64 -28.99 -3.32
C GLU A 257 -31.87 -29.34 -4.80
N SER A 258 -32.25 -28.35 -5.63
CA SER A 258 -32.47 -28.53 -7.06
C SER A 258 -31.19 -28.31 -7.86
N ALA A 259 -30.84 -29.28 -8.72
CA ALA A 259 -29.69 -29.20 -9.63
C ALA A 259 -29.72 -27.95 -10.55
N PHE A 260 -30.92 -27.49 -10.95
CA PHE A 260 -31.07 -26.27 -11.74
C PHE A 260 -30.80 -25.01 -10.91
N GLY A 261 -31.21 -25.01 -9.64
CA GLY A 261 -30.96 -23.89 -8.74
C GLY A 261 -29.48 -23.78 -8.38
N GLU A 262 -28.79 -24.90 -8.15
CA GLU A 262 -27.34 -24.92 -7.90
C GLU A 262 -26.57 -24.38 -9.11
N PHE A 263 -26.98 -24.78 -10.33
CA PHE A 263 -26.44 -24.23 -11.57
C PHE A 263 -26.67 -22.71 -11.66
N LEU A 264 -27.92 -22.25 -11.55
CA LEU A 264 -28.23 -20.81 -11.63
C LEU A 264 -27.49 -20.01 -10.57
N PHE A 265 -27.35 -20.56 -9.37
CA PHE A 265 -26.65 -19.92 -8.28
C PHE A 265 -25.14 -19.79 -8.55
N ARG A 266 -24.53 -20.83 -9.11
CA ARG A 266 -23.12 -20.83 -9.54
C ARG A 266 -22.90 -19.78 -10.63
N GLU A 267 -23.84 -19.66 -11.56
CA GLU A 267 -23.80 -18.66 -12.63
C GLU A 267 -23.93 -17.23 -12.09
N LEU A 268 -24.88 -16.99 -11.19
CA LEU A 268 -25.05 -15.70 -10.50
C LEU A 268 -23.83 -15.36 -9.65
N SER A 269 -23.22 -16.33 -8.99
CA SER A 269 -21.98 -16.14 -8.22
C SER A 269 -20.79 -15.80 -9.09
N ALA A 270 -20.68 -16.43 -10.27
CA ALA A 270 -19.63 -16.14 -11.24
C ALA A 270 -19.78 -14.74 -11.83
N ALA A 271 -21.02 -14.35 -12.16
CA ALA A 271 -21.36 -13.01 -12.61
C ALA A 271 -21.09 -11.96 -11.52
N ALA A 272 -21.50 -12.21 -10.27
CA ALA A 272 -21.24 -11.31 -9.16
C ALA A 272 -19.74 -11.12 -8.90
N GLY A 273 -18.95 -12.20 -8.95
CA GLY A 273 -17.49 -12.11 -8.87
C GLY A 273 -16.88 -11.29 -10.02
N ALA A 274 -17.39 -11.43 -11.24
CA ALA A 274 -16.91 -10.64 -12.38
C ALA A 274 -17.22 -9.14 -12.22
N ILE A 275 -18.41 -8.81 -11.69
CA ILE A 275 -18.76 -7.44 -11.31
C ILE A 275 -17.79 -6.91 -10.25
N THR A 276 -17.53 -7.66 -9.19
CA THR A 276 -16.62 -7.26 -8.11
C THR A 276 -15.20 -7.03 -8.63
N ILE A 277 -14.66 -7.89 -9.49
CA ILE A 277 -13.33 -7.70 -10.10
C ILE A 277 -13.33 -6.43 -10.97
N THR A 278 -14.37 -6.20 -11.76
CA THR A 278 -14.50 -5.00 -12.61
C THR A 278 -14.53 -3.75 -11.73
N CYS A 279 -15.32 -3.74 -10.66
CA CYS A 279 -15.41 -2.62 -9.74
C CYS A 279 -14.07 -2.37 -9.02
N LEU A 280 -13.35 -3.42 -8.60
CA LEU A 280 -12.04 -3.30 -7.98
C LEU A 280 -10.98 -2.77 -8.97
N MET A 281 -11.05 -3.18 -10.24
CA MET A 281 -10.20 -2.63 -11.30
C MET A 281 -10.45 -1.13 -11.48
N VAL A 282 -11.71 -0.72 -11.57
CA VAL A 282 -12.08 0.70 -11.69
C VAL A 282 -11.67 1.49 -10.44
N ALA A 283 -11.86 0.94 -9.23
CA ALA A 283 -11.46 1.57 -7.98
C ALA A 283 -9.96 1.88 -7.95
N ASN A 284 -9.14 0.90 -8.35
CA ASN A 284 -7.69 1.05 -8.40
C ASN A 284 -7.25 2.02 -9.50
N LEU A 285 -7.90 1.96 -10.67
CA LEU A 285 -7.61 2.90 -11.75
C LEU A 285 -7.95 4.34 -11.35
N VAL A 286 -9.10 4.57 -10.71
CA VAL A 286 -9.48 5.89 -10.18
C VAL A 286 -8.54 6.33 -9.05
N GLY A 287 -8.17 5.41 -8.15
CA GLY A 287 -7.33 5.71 -6.99
C GLY A 287 -5.88 6.06 -7.34
N TYR A 288 -5.29 5.37 -8.33
CA TYR A 288 -3.85 5.46 -8.61
C TYR A 288 -3.50 6.14 -9.93
N VAL A 289 -4.45 6.23 -10.87
CA VAL A 289 -4.16 6.64 -12.26
C VAL A 289 -4.94 7.88 -12.66
N ILE A 290 -6.26 7.86 -12.53
CA ILE A 290 -7.15 8.89 -13.08
C ILE A 290 -7.46 10.00 -12.06
N GLY A 291 -7.55 9.64 -10.78
CA GLY A 291 -8.05 10.51 -9.71
C GLY A 291 -9.58 10.67 -9.70
N PRO A 292 -10.16 11.20 -8.62
CA PRO A 292 -11.62 11.35 -8.48
C PRO A 292 -12.27 12.25 -9.53
N SER A 293 -11.54 13.24 -10.06
CA SER A 293 -12.04 14.20 -11.04
C SER A 293 -12.30 13.59 -12.43
N GLY A 294 -11.71 12.43 -12.73
CA GLY A 294 -11.87 11.75 -14.03
C GLY A 294 -12.93 10.65 -14.07
N ILE A 295 -13.69 10.42 -12.99
CA ILE A 295 -14.72 9.36 -12.94
C ILE A 295 -15.79 9.56 -14.03
N ASN A 296 -16.31 10.77 -14.17
CA ASN A 296 -17.34 11.08 -15.18
C ASN A 296 -16.82 10.90 -16.61
N TRP A 297 -15.54 11.16 -16.82
CA TRP A 297 -14.89 10.92 -18.11
C TRP A 297 -14.72 9.42 -18.38
N LEU A 298 -14.31 8.63 -17.39
CA LEU A 298 -14.19 7.17 -17.54
C LEU A 298 -15.54 6.54 -17.89
N LEU A 299 -16.61 6.96 -17.23
CA LEU A 299 -17.96 6.50 -17.54
C LEU A 299 -18.37 6.86 -18.97
N SER A 300 -18.09 8.08 -19.42
CA SER A 300 -18.42 8.49 -20.79
C SER A 300 -17.63 7.72 -21.84
N GLN A 301 -16.38 7.32 -21.56
CA GLN A 301 -15.59 6.49 -22.47
C GLN A 301 -16.18 5.09 -22.67
N PHE A 302 -16.60 4.42 -21.59
CA PHE A 302 -17.19 3.08 -21.69
C PHE A 302 -18.60 3.07 -22.31
N LEU A 303 -19.33 4.20 -22.23
CA LEU A 303 -20.63 4.38 -22.89
C LEU A 303 -20.54 4.68 -24.39
N THR A 304 -19.34 4.85 -24.95
CA THR A 304 -19.17 5.04 -26.40
C THR A 304 -19.44 3.75 -27.19
N ARG A 305 -19.71 3.88 -28.50
CA ARG A 305 -19.91 2.72 -29.39
C ARG A 305 -18.70 1.77 -29.44
N GLN A 306 -17.49 2.27 -29.21
CA GLN A 306 -16.28 1.46 -29.12
C GLN A 306 -16.05 0.92 -27.70
N GLY A 307 -16.51 1.63 -26.67
CA GLY A 307 -16.39 1.21 -25.27
C GLY A 307 -17.30 0.04 -24.88
N LEU A 308 -18.52 -0.02 -25.42
CA LEU A 308 -19.49 -1.09 -25.09
C LEU A 308 -18.98 -2.50 -25.42
N PRO A 309 -18.43 -2.78 -26.63
CA PRO A 309 -17.81 -4.08 -26.93
C PRO A 309 -16.66 -4.43 -26.00
N VAL A 310 -15.83 -3.45 -25.63
CA VAL A 310 -14.70 -3.65 -24.73
C VAL A 310 -15.18 -3.98 -23.32
N MET A 311 -16.21 -3.28 -22.84
CA MET A 311 -16.84 -3.56 -21.55
C MET A 311 -17.44 -4.97 -21.51
N GLY A 312 -18.11 -5.39 -22.60
CA GLY A 312 -18.61 -6.76 -22.74
C GLY A 312 -17.48 -7.80 -22.75
N GLY A 313 -16.42 -7.58 -23.53
CA GLY A 313 -15.26 -8.48 -23.60
C GLY A 313 -14.54 -8.59 -22.25
N MET A 314 -14.36 -7.49 -21.55
CA MET A 314 -13.81 -7.45 -20.19
C MET A 314 -14.68 -8.27 -19.22
N PHE A 315 -15.99 -8.04 -19.22
CA PHE A 315 -16.91 -8.74 -18.33
C PHE A 315 -16.88 -10.25 -18.58
N ILE A 316 -16.92 -10.67 -19.86
CA ILE A 316 -16.81 -12.08 -20.24
C ILE A 316 -15.48 -12.67 -19.76
N THR A 317 -14.37 -11.94 -19.92
CA THR A 317 -13.04 -12.40 -19.48
C THR A 317 -13.00 -12.65 -17.97
N PHE A 318 -13.48 -11.70 -17.16
CA PHE A 318 -13.53 -11.87 -15.72
C PHE A 318 -14.52 -12.95 -15.28
N TYR A 319 -15.64 -13.09 -15.97
CA TYR A 319 -16.62 -14.14 -15.72
C TYR A 319 -16.09 -15.55 -16.03
N VAL A 320 -15.35 -15.73 -17.13
CA VAL A 320 -14.65 -16.99 -17.41
C VAL A 320 -13.58 -17.25 -16.34
N GLY A 321 -12.86 -16.21 -15.92
CA GLY A 321 -11.89 -16.28 -14.83
C GLY A 321 -12.51 -16.73 -13.50
N THR A 322 -13.64 -16.18 -13.09
CA THR A 322 -14.34 -16.58 -11.85
C THR A 322 -14.86 -18.01 -11.93
N LYS A 323 -15.37 -18.43 -13.10
CA LYS A 323 -15.74 -19.84 -13.34
C LYS A 323 -14.56 -20.79 -13.18
N LEU A 324 -13.40 -20.42 -13.74
CA LEU A 324 -12.17 -21.21 -13.61
C LEU A 324 -11.75 -21.31 -12.13
N MET A 325 -11.86 -20.23 -11.35
CA MET A 325 -11.58 -20.26 -9.91
C MET A 325 -12.48 -21.24 -9.16
N PHE A 326 -13.78 -21.25 -9.43
CA PHE A 326 -14.70 -22.23 -8.85
C PHE A 326 -14.34 -23.66 -9.25
N HIS A 327 -13.98 -23.89 -10.51
CA HIS A 327 -13.57 -25.21 -10.97
C HIS A 327 -12.28 -25.71 -10.29
N ILE A 328 -11.30 -24.82 -10.09
CA ILE A 328 -10.06 -25.13 -9.37
C ILE A 328 -10.37 -25.43 -7.90
N ASP A 329 -11.30 -24.71 -7.27
CA ASP A 329 -11.69 -24.96 -5.88
C ASP A 329 -12.39 -26.31 -5.72
N ASP A 330 -13.35 -26.63 -6.60
CA ASP A 330 -14.00 -27.94 -6.65
C ASP A 330 -12.96 -29.07 -6.80
N ALA A 331 -11.97 -28.88 -7.68
CA ALA A 331 -10.89 -29.85 -7.89
C ALA A 331 -9.97 -30.02 -6.67
N LYS A 332 -9.75 -28.96 -5.88
CA LYS A 332 -8.98 -29.02 -4.63
C LYS A 332 -9.76 -29.72 -3.53
N GLN A 333 -11.06 -29.47 -3.42
CA GLN A 333 -11.91 -30.10 -2.42
C GLN A 333 -12.04 -31.61 -2.66
N ARG A 334 -12.14 -32.06 -3.92
CA ARG A 334 -12.15 -33.50 -4.26
C ARG A 334 -10.85 -34.26 -3.95
N LYS A 335 -9.73 -33.54 -3.79
CA LYS A 335 -8.42 -34.12 -3.47
C LYS A 335 -8.13 -34.17 -1.97
N ARG A 336 -8.92 -33.46 -1.15
CA ARG A 336 -8.88 -33.54 0.31
C ARG A 336 -9.86 -34.59 0.78
#